data_AF-A0A5N6USC8-F1
#
_entry.id   AF-A0A5N6USC8-F1
#
_cell.length_a   1.000
_cell.length_b   1.000
_cell.length_c   1.000
_cell.angle_alpha   90.00
_cell.angle_beta   90.00
_cell.angle_gamma   90.00
#
_symmetry.space_group_name_H-M   'P 1'
#
loop_
_entity.id
_entity.type
_entity.pdbx_description
1 polymer ?
#
loop_
_entity_poly.entity_id
_entity_poly.type
_entity_poly.pdbx_seq_one_letter_code
_entity_poly.pdbx_strand_id
1 'polypeptide(L)'
;MEGHRTIDCKENRKFDLNNIPDKLPEEAWVAMQKASEERDLEDFREALKIYSKAVPDATFVDIENKMRRDNLNFYLIAMEKPIGDCISVINLQGKLDCKYVVGFYYSPKPQRANLKERWPESIEENLERLEDAGIPYDREIPKCSNCGGNSYSRILEGR
;
A
#
# COMPACT_ATOMS: atom_id res chain seq x y z
N MET A 1 -22.58 -23.44 -18.54
CA MET A 1 -22.50 -22.32 -17.57
C MET A 1 -21.90 -22.90 -16.30
N GLU A 2 -20.57 -22.95 -16.24
CA GLU A 2 -19.85 -23.53 -15.10
C GLU A 2 -19.58 -22.42 -14.09
N GLY A 3 -20.17 -22.58 -12.90
CA GLY A 3 -19.94 -21.69 -11.78
C GLY A 3 -18.50 -21.81 -11.30
N HIS A 4 -17.68 -20.81 -11.60
CA HIS A 4 -16.37 -20.67 -10.98
C HIS A 4 -16.56 -20.41 -9.48
N ARG A 5 -16.06 -21.30 -8.63
CA ARG A 5 -15.88 -20.99 -7.20
C ARG A 5 -14.81 -19.92 -7.11
N THR A 6 -15.24 -18.66 -7.03
CA THR A 6 -14.43 -17.43 -6.95
C THR A 6 -13.54 -17.32 -5.70
N ILE A 7 -13.38 -18.42 -4.95
CA ILE A 7 -12.61 -18.45 -3.69
C ILE A 7 -11.13 -18.78 -3.92
N ASP A 8 -10.79 -19.48 -5.01
CA ASP A 8 -9.41 -19.97 -5.26
C ASP A 8 -8.69 -19.25 -6.40
N CYS A 9 -9.30 -18.23 -7.01
CA CYS A 9 -8.66 -17.49 -8.10
C CYS A 9 -7.57 -16.55 -7.54
N LYS A 10 -6.35 -17.07 -7.42
CA LYS A 10 -5.15 -16.31 -7.05
C LYS A 10 -4.67 -15.38 -8.16
N GLU A 11 -5.03 -15.65 -9.42
CA GLU A 11 -4.60 -14.87 -10.58
C GLU A 11 -5.34 -13.54 -10.76
N ASN A 12 -6.57 -13.40 -10.23
CA ASN A 12 -7.41 -12.23 -10.48
C ASN A 12 -7.39 -11.17 -9.38
N ARG A 13 -6.41 -11.22 -8.47
CA ARG A 13 -6.26 -10.23 -7.38
C ARG A 13 -5.05 -9.34 -7.64
N LYS A 14 -4.99 -8.79 -8.85
CA LYS A 14 -4.07 -7.68 -9.15
C LYS A 14 -4.56 -6.44 -8.42
N PHE A 15 -3.63 -5.56 -8.08
CA PHE A 15 -3.94 -4.25 -7.51
C PHE A 15 -4.96 -3.56 -8.43
N ASP A 16 -6.13 -3.18 -7.92
CA ASP A 16 -7.16 -2.57 -8.76
C ASP A 16 -6.71 -1.17 -9.18
N LEU A 17 -6.21 -1.09 -10.41
CA LEU A 17 -5.76 0.14 -11.07
C LEU A 17 -6.76 0.60 -12.14
N ASN A 18 -7.97 0.04 -12.14
CA ASN A 18 -8.99 0.33 -13.15
C ASN A 18 -9.44 1.79 -13.07
N ASN A 19 -9.59 2.33 -11.86
CA ASN A 19 -9.97 3.73 -11.63
C ASN A 19 -8.80 4.72 -11.64
N ILE A 20 -7.57 4.24 -11.84
CA ILE A 20 -6.38 5.08 -11.80
C ILE A 20 -6.13 5.65 -13.21
N PRO A 21 -5.99 6.98 -13.36
CA PRO A 21 -5.76 7.58 -14.67
C PRO A 21 -4.45 7.06 -15.27
N ASP A 22 -4.48 6.78 -16.57
CA ASP A 22 -3.28 6.38 -17.31
C ASP A 22 -2.47 7.65 -17.62
N LYS A 23 -1.40 7.86 -16.85
CA LYS A 23 -0.48 8.99 -17.04
C LYS A 23 0.93 8.47 -17.21
N LEU A 24 1.78 9.33 -17.78
CA LEU A 24 3.20 9.03 -17.91
C LEU A 24 3.86 8.91 -16.53
N PRO A 25 4.90 8.06 -16.41
CA PRO A 25 5.59 7.86 -15.13
C PRO A 25 6.26 9.13 -14.63
N GLU A 26 6.70 10.01 -15.53
CA GLU A 26 7.22 11.34 -15.17
C GLU A 26 6.15 12.25 -14.56
N GLU A 27 4.94 12.27 -15.12
CA GLU A 27 3.84 13.09 -14.61
C GLU A 27 3.37 12.60 -13.24
N ALA A 28 3.27 11.27 -13.07
CA ALA A 28 2.97 10.68 -11.78
C ALA A 28 4.05 11.00 -10.74
N TRP A 29 5.32 11.00 -11.15
CA TRP A 29 6.44 11.37 -10.28
C TRP A 29 6.41 12.85 -9.87
N VAL A 30 6.09 13.76 -10.80
CA VAL A 30 5.89 15.17 -10.48
C VAL A 30 4.73 15.36 -9.50
N ALA A 31 3.64 14.61 -9.65
CA ALA A 31 2.55 14.62 -8.67
C ALA A 31 2.99 14.12 -7.29
N MET A 32 3.81 13.05 -7.22
CA MET A 32 4.39 12.57 -5.95
C MET A 32 5.29 13.62 -5.28
N GLN A 33 6.12 14.32 -6.06
CA GLN A 33 6.97 15.41 -5.56
C GLN A 33 6.13 16.55 -5.00
N LYS A 34 5.12 17.00 -5.76
CA LYS A 34 4.21 18.05 -5.32
C LYS A 34 3.47 17.66 -4.04
N ALA A 35 2.94 16.45 -3.96
CA ALA A 35 2.32 15.91 -2.76
C ALA A 35 3.31 15.86 -1.56
N SER A 36 4.58 15.56 -1.83
CA SER A 36 5.66 15.60 -0.84
C SER A 36 5.95 17.01 -0.31
N GLU A 37 5.87 18.03 -1.16
CA GLU A 37 6.00 19.43 -0.77
C GLU A 37 4.80 19.91 0.05
N GLU A 38 3.58 19.58 -0.41
CA GLU A 38 2.32 19.92 0.26
C GLU A 38 2.06 19.08 1.51
N ARG A 39 2.86 18.03 1.72
CA ARG A 39 2.70 17.03 2.79
C ARG A 39 1.31 16.40 2.76
N ASP A 40 0.88 16.01 1.57
CA ASP A 40 -0.41 15.40 1.33
C ASP A 40 -0.25 13.89 1.08
N LEU A 41 -0.67 13.09 2.06
CA LEU A 41 -0.56 11.63 1.99
C LEU A 41 -1.58 11.00 1.03
N GLU A 42 -2.71 11.65 0.84
CA GLU A 42 -3.78 11.11 -0.01
C GLU A 42 -3.37 11.26 -1.47
N ASP A 43 -2.97 12.47 -1.87
CA ASP A 43 -2.41 12.76 -3.19
C ASP A 43 -1.17 11.90 -3.48
N PHE A 44 -0.27 11.74 -2.49
CA PHE A 44 0.91 10.89 -2.67
C PHE A 44 0.54 9.44 -2.97
N ARG A 45 -0.47 8.89 -2.28
CA ARG A 45 -0.94 7.51 -2.52
C ARG A 45 -1.59 7.37 -3.89
N GLU A 46 -2.38 8.35 -4.33
CA GLU A 46 -2.96 8.34 -5.66
C GLU A 46 -1.87 8.41 -6.75
N ALA A 47 -0.93 9.35 -6.60
CA ALA A 47 0.20 9.50 -7.52
C ALA A 47 1.08 8.24 -7.57
N LEU A 48 1.31 7.58 -6.43
CA LEU A 48 2.03 6.29 -6.37
C LEU A 48 1.31 5.19 -7.15
N LYS A 49 -0.03 5.12 -7.09
CA LYS A 49 -0.82 4.15 -7.87
C LYS A 49 -0.73 4.44 -9.37
N ILE A 50 -0.76 5.72 -9.77
CA ILE A 50 -0.57 6.14 -11.15
C ILE A 50 0.84 5.73 -11.62
N TYR A 51 1.86 5.97 -10.79
CA TYR A 51 3.23 5.60 -11.08
C TYR A 51 3.39 4.08 -11.21
N SER A 52 2.81 3.28 -10.31
CA SER A 52 2.88 1.82 -10.38
C SER A 52 2.11 1.25 -11.56
N LYS A 53 1.05 1.93 -12.02
CA LYS A 53 0.35 1.60 -13.27
C LYS A 53 1.23 1.87 -14.49
N ALA A 54 1.91 3.01 -14.50
CA ALA A 54 2.80 3.43 -15.59
C ALA A 54 4.10 2.61 -15.64
N VAL A 55 4.61 2.17 -14.49
CA VAL A 55 5.83 1.38 -14.34
C VAL A 55 5.54 0.13 -13.48
N PRO A 56 4.95 -0.93 -14.05
CA PRO A 56 4.62 -2.15 -13.30
C PRO A 56 5.86 -2.91 -12.83
N ASP A 57 7.02 -2.65 -13.41
CA ASP A 57 8.30 -3.24 -13.00
C ASP A 57 8.90 -2.57 -11.74
N ALA A 58 8.43 -1.36 -11.39
CA ALA A 58 8.95 -0.61 -10.25
C ALA A 58 8.57 -1.27 -8.92
N THR A 59 9.57 -1.48 -8.07
CA THR A 59 9.39 -2.00 -6.71
C THR A 59 9.35 -0.86 -5.70
N PHE A 60 8.87 -1.12 -4.47
CA PHE A 60 8.96 -0.13 -3.40
C PHE A 60 10.41 0.28 -3.09
N VAL A 61 11.37 -0.63 -3.29
CA VAL A 61 12.80 -0.36 -3.16
C VAL A 61 13.27 0.64 -4.20
N ASP A 62 12.90 0.46 -5.47
CA ASP A 62 13.25 1.40 -6.54
C ASP A 62 12.66 2.79 -6.28
N ILE A 63 11.37 2.81 -5.90
CA ILE A 63 10.67 4.04 -5.56
C ILE A 63 11.32 4.72 -4.36
N GLU A 64 11.62 4.01 -3.26
CA GLU A 64 12.28 4.62 -2.09
C GLU A 64 13.64 5.22 -2.48
N ASN A 65 14.46 4.47 -3.22
CA ASN A 65 15.75 4.98 -3.70
C ASN A 65 15.59 6.23 -4.58
N LYS A 66 14.60 6.24 -5.47
CA LYS A 66 14.31 7.40 -6.32
C LYS A 66 13.80 8.59 -5.49
N MET A 67 12.97 8.35 -4.48
CA MET A 67 12.48 9.39 -3.57
C MET A 67 13.63 10.02 -2.78
N ARG A 68 14.62 9.20 -2.35
CA ARG A 68 15.83 9.69 -1.69
C ARG A 68 16.70 10.53 -2.63
N ARG A 69 16.82 10.12 -3.90
CA ARG A 69 17.57 10.88 -4.94
C ARG A 69 16.94 12.24 -5.22
N ASP A 70 15.62 12.31 -5.31
CA ASP A 70 14.86 13.55 -5.50
C ASP A 70 14.60 14.32 -4.19
N ASN A 71 15.12 13.82 -3.06
CA ASN A 71 14.98 14.44 -1.74
C ASN A 71 13.52 14.65 -1.28
N LEU A 72 12.61 13.71 -1.56
CA LEU A 72 11.23 13.80 -1.08
C LEU A 72 11.15 13.75 0.46
N ASN A 73 10.14 14.41 1.02
CA ASN A 73 9.85 14.46 2.45
C ASN A 73 9.13 13.21 2.97
N PHE A 74 8.78 12.29 2.08
CA PHE A 74 8.12 11.04 2.40
C PHE A 74 9.11 9.88 2.46
N TYR A 75 8.80 8.93 3.33
CA TYR A 75 9.59 7.74 3.60
C TYR A 75 8.67 6.53 3.59
N LEU A 76 9.03 5.53 2.80
CA LEU A 76 8.37 4.23 2.81
C LEU A 76 9.06 3.38 3.88
N ILE A 77 8.30 2.97 4.88
CA ILE A 77 8.82 2.18 6.00
C ILE A 77 8.09 0.85 6.03
N ALA A 78 8.82 -0.24 5.84
CA ALA A 78 8.28 -1.59 5.92
C ALA A 78 8.23 -2.04 7.38
N MET A 79 7.02 -2.33 7.87
CA MET A 79 6.80 -2.75 9.25
C MET A 79 6.04 -4.07 9.31
N GLU A 80 6.40 -4.91 10.27
CA GLU A 80 5.62 -6.10 10.56
C GLU A 80 4.36 -5.69 11.33
N LYS A 81 3.18 -5.97 10.79
CA LYS A 81 1.91 -5.71 11.47
C LYS A 81 1.01 -6.93 11.30
N PRO A 82 0.31 -7.37 12.36
CA PRO A 82 -0.73 -8.36 12.22
C PRO A 82 -1.82 -7.76 11.34
N ILE A 83 -1.99 -8.35 10.17
CA ILE A 83 -3.03 -8.03 9.22
C ILE A 83 -4.18 -8.99 9.50
N GLY A 84 -5.40 -8.49 9.63
CA GLY A 84 -6.56 -9.34 9.89
C GLY A 84 -6.85 -10.25 8.70
N ASP A 85 -7.50 -11.39 8.93
CA ASP A 85 -7.76 -12.42 7.91
C ASP A 85 -8.49 -11.92 6.67
N CYS A 86 -9.17 -10.77 6.72
CA CYS A 86 -9.88 -10.20 5.57
C CYS A 86 -9.00 -9.29 4.69
N ILE A 87 -7.86 -8.84 5.21
CA ILE A 87 -6.96 -7.91 4.52
C ILE A 87 -5.81 -8.73 3.93
N SER A 88 -5.45 -8.46 2.68
CA SER A 88 -4.26 -9.03 2.07
C SER A 88 -3.24 -7.94 1.82
N VAL A 89 -1.99 -8.23 2.13
CA VAL A 89 -0.89 -7.31 1.80
C VAL A 89 -0.48 -7.59 0.37
N ILE A 90 -0.58 -6.56 -0.48
CA ILE A 90 -0.30 -6.66 -1.91
C ILE A 90 0.79 -5.68 -2.29
N ASN A 91 1.79 -6.13 -3.04
CA ASN A 91 2.83 -5.25 -3.58
C ASN A 91 2.40 -4.58 -4.90
N LEU A 92 3.20 -3.65 -5.40
CA LEU A 92 2.91 -2.92 -6.65
C LEU A 92 2.81 -3.84 -7.88
N GLN A 93 3.52 -4.96 -7.85
CA GLN A 93 3.53 -5.97 -8.92
C GLN A 93 2.35 -6.97 -8.82
N GLY A 94 1.52 -6.86 -7.78
CA GLY A 94 0.39 -7.77 -7.51
C GLY A 94 0.75 -9.05 -6.77
N LYS A 95 1.97 -9.18 -6.22
CA LYS A 95 2.31 -10.24 -5.26
C LYS A 95 1.49 -10.05 -3.99
N LEU A 96 0.75 -11.08 -3.63
CA LEU A 96 -0.05 -11.14 -2.41
C LEU A 96 0.75 -11.78 -1.28
N ASP A 97 0.25 -11.61 -0.05
CA ASP A 97 0.77 -12.27 1.15
C ASP A 97 2.19 -11.79 1.54
N CYS A 98 2.50 -10.53 1.24
CA CYS A 98 3.73 -9.90 1.70
C CYS A 98 3.79 -9.85 3.23
N LYS A 99 4.93 -10.20 3.81
CA LYS A 99 5.11 -10.25 5.26
C LYS A 99 5.04 -8.87 5.90
N TYR A 100 5.54 -7.85 5.20
CA TYR A 100 5.64 -6.50 5.73
C TYR A 100 4.61 -5.56 5.11
N VAL A 101 4.20 -4.57 5.90
CA VAL A 101 3.24 -3.56 5.47
C VAL A 101 4.00 -2.26 5.25
N VAL A 102 3.88 -1.70 4.04
CA VAL A 102 4.44 -0.40 3.70
C VAL A 102 3.62 0.69 4.38
N GLY A 103 4.27 1.41 5.30
CA GLY A 103 3.77 2.64 5.87
C GLY A 103 4.41 3.85 5.22
N PHE A 104 3.63 4.91 5.03
CA PHE A 104 4.10 6.20 4.51
C PHE A 104 4.28 7.17 5.67
N TYR A 105 5.48 7.73 5.80
CA TYR A 105 5.86 8.59 6.91
C TYR A 105 6.58 9.85 6.43
N TYR A 106 6.47 10.94 7.18
CA TYR A 106 7.19 12.20 6.92
C TYR A 106 8.58 12.25 7.59
N SER A 107 8.93 11.24 8.36
CA SER A 107 10.18 11.18 9.08
C SER A 107 10.77 9.78 8.99
N PRO A 108 12.09 9.64 8.85
CA PRO A 108 12.76 8.35 8.87
C PRO A 108 12.88 7.78 10.29
N LYS A 109 12.44 8.54 11.32
CA LYS A 109 12.50 8.14 12.72
C LYS A 109 11.09 7.82 13.24
N PRO A 110 10.95 6.81 14.12
CA PRO A 110 9.67 6.47 14.73
C PRO A 110 9.19 7.64 15.59
N GLN A 111 8.04 8.21 15.24
CA GLN A 111 7.44 9.32 15.98
C GLN A 111 6.69 8.87 17.24
N ARG A 112 6.35 7.58 17.33
CA ARG A 112 5.57 7.00 18.43
C ARG A 112 6.32 5.81 19.04
N ALA A 113 6.22 5.66 20.36
CA ALA A 113 6.91 4.60 21.10
C ALA A 113 6.55 3.20 20.60
N ASN A 114 5.28 2.96 20.28
CA ASN A 114 4.80 1.68 19.74
C ASN A 114 5.32 1.35 18.33
N LEU A 115 5.78 2.35 17.58
CA LEU A 115 6.41 2.12 16.27
C LEU A 115 7.88 1.73 16.43
N LYS A 116 8.54 2.21 17.49
CA LYS A 116 9.98 2.00 17.72
C LYS A 116 10.36 0.52 17.78
N GLU A 117 9.50 -0.32 18.34
CA GLU A 117 9.74 -1.78 18.44
C GLU A 117 9.72 -2.50 17.09
N ARG A 118 9.02 -1.94 16.10
CA ARG A 118 8.83 -2.53 14.75
C ARG A 118 9.53 -1.76 13.65
N TRP A 119 10.09 -0.60 14.00
CA TRP A 119 10.79 0.27 13.07
C TRP A 119 12.09 -0.40 12.62
N PRO A 120 12.44 -0.36 11.34
CA PRO A 120 13.72 -0.88 10.88
C PRO A 120 14.88 -0.11 11.53
N GLU A 121 15.93 -0.82 11.92
CA GLU A 121 17.10 -0.25 12.60
C GLU A 121 17.96 0.59 11.66
N SER A 122 17.90 0.30 10.36
CA SER A 122 18.68 0.98 9.32
C SER A 122 17.92 1.06 7.99
N ILE A 123 18.37 1.97 7.11
CA ILE A 123 17.78 2.14 5.78
C ILE A 123 17.96 0.86 4.95
N GLU A 124 19.11 0.22 5.04
CA GLU A 124 19.39 -1.06 4.35
C GLU A 124 18.40 -2.15 4.78
N GLU A 125 18.16 -2.28 6.08
CA GLU A 125 17.17 -3.23 6.60
C GLU A 125 15.75 -2.86 6.14
N ASN A 126 15.42 -1.57 6.08
CA ASN A 126 14.14 -1.12 5.54
C ASN A 126 13.97 -1.52 4.07
N LEU A 127 15.00 -1.33 3.25
CA LEU A 127 14.99 -1.68 1.82
C LEU A 127 14.78 -3.20 1.64
N GLU A 128 15.50 -4.03 2.39
CA GLU A 128 15.34 -5.49 2.33
C GLU A 128 13.91 -5.90 2.73
N ARG A 129 13.35 -5.28 3.78
CA ARG A 129 11.95 -5.50 4.17
C ARG A 129 10.97 -5.00 3.12
N LEU A 130 11.28 -3.92 2.40
CA LEU A 130 10.43 -3.35 1.34
C LEU A 130 10.31 -4.29 0.12
N GLU A 131 11.27 -5.19 -0.11
CA GLU A 131 11.18 -6.22 -1.15
C GLU A 131 10.02 -7.20 -0.92
N ASP A 132 9.76 -7.52 0.35
CA ASP A 132 8.63 -8.34 0.78
C ASP A 132 7.55 -7.52 1.50
N ALA A 133 7.44 -6.23 1.14
CA ALA A 133 6.40 -5.36 1.66
C ALA A 133 5.30 -5.07 0.64
N GLY A 134 4.10 -4.82 1.14
CA GLY A 134 2.99 -4.35 0.34
C GLY A 134 2.06 -3.39 1.08
N ILE A 135 1.03 -2.92 0.38
CA ILE A 135 0.00 -2.06 0.94
C ILE A 135 -1.14 -2.95 1.43
N PRO A 136 -1.74 -2.65 2.60
CA PRO A 136 -2.89 -3.41 3.06
C PRO A 136 -4.07 -3.15 2.12
N TYR A 137 -4.56 -4.20 1.49
CA TYR A 137 -5.70 -4.16 0.60
C TYR A 137 -6.85 -4.94 1.23
N ASP A 138 -7.93 -4.23 1.51
CA ASP A 138 -9.17 -4.87 1.95
C ASP A 138 -9.72 -5.67 0.77
N ARG A 139 -9.93 -6.97 0.97
CA ARG A 139 -10.40 -7.83 -0.12
C ARG A 139 -11.88 -7.66 -0.42
N GLU A 140 -12.57 -6.76 0.28
CA GLU A 140 -14.02 -6.57 0.27
C GLU A 140 -14.75 -7.91 0.26
N ILE A 141 -14.19 -8.93 0.93
CA ILE A 141 -14.88 -10.21 1.05
C ILE A 141 -16.04 -9.92 1.99
N PRO A 142 -17.31 -9.97 1.52
CA PRO A 142 -18.43 -9.87 2.42
C PRO A 142 -18.25 -10.99 3.44
N LYS A 143 -18.02 -10.62 4.70
CA LYS A 143 -17.94 -11.57 5.80
C LYS A 143 -19.24 -12.37 5.76
N CYS A 144 -19.17 -13.62 5.29
CA CYS A 144 -20.36 -14.44 5.25
C CYS A 144 -20.87 -14.64 6.68
N SER A 145 -22.19 -14.65 6.87
CA SER A 145 -22.84 -14.77 8.19
C SER A 145 -22.48 -16.04 8.98
N ASN A 146 -21.70 -16.96 8.39
CA ASN A 146 -21.25 -18.19 9.04
C ASN A 146 -19.93 -18.04 9.83
N CYS A 147 -19.18 -16.96 9.62
CA CYS A 147 -17.90 -16.73 10.31
C CYS A 147 -17.97 -15.44 11.15
N GLY A 148 -18.63 -15.55 12.31
CA GLY A 148 -18.42 -14.78 13.53
C GLY A 148 -18.13 -13.27 13.45
N GLY A 149 -19.19 -12.46 13.64
CA GLY A 149 -19.10 -11.30 14.55
C GLY A 149 -18.90 -9.90 13.95
N ASN A 150 -20.02 -9.18 13.84
CA ASN A 150 -20.24 -7.73 13.84
C ASN A 150 -19.45 -6.82 12.89
N SER A 151 -20.13 -6.45 11.81
CA SER A 151 -20.13 -5.11 11.23
C SER A 151 -20.56 -4.07 12.27
N TYR A 152 -19.74 -3.04 12.52
CA TYR A 152 -20.25 -1.79 13.07
C TYR A 152 -20.59 -0.86 11.90
N SER A 153 -21.84 -0.94 11.48
CA SER A 153 -22.55 0.11 10.76
C SER A 153 -22.78 1.31 11.68
N ARG A 154 -22.44 2.51 11.24
CA ARG A 154 -23.30 3.69 11.48
C ARG A 154 -23.02 4.78 10.48
N ILE A 155 -23.68 4.65 9.33
CA ILE A 155 -24.17 5.78 8.57
C ILE A 155 -25.17 6.49 9.49
N LEU A 156 -24.91 7.75 9.84
CA LEU A 156 -25.90 8.64 10.42
C LEU A 156 -26.14 9.75 9.42
N GLU A 157 -27.14 9.58 8.56
CA GLU A 157 -27.87 10.69 7.96
C GLU A 157 -29.35 10.34 7.86
N GLY A 158 -30.18 11.33 8.21
CA GLY A 158 -31.49 11.49 7.60
C GLY A 158 -32.70 11.12 8.45
N ARG A 159 -33.07 11.99 9.39
CA ARG A 159 -34.49 12.29 9.61
C ARG A 159 -34.68 13.76 9.94
#